data_AF-A0A7V5IEC4-F1
#
_entry.id   AF-A0A7V5IEC4-F1
#
_cell.length_a   1.000
_cell.length_b   1.000
_cell.length_c   1.000
_cell.angle_alpha   90.00
_cell.angle_beta   90.00
_cell.angle_gamma   90.00
#
_symmetry.space_group_name_H-M   'P 1'
#
loop_
_entity.id
_entity.type
_entity.pdbx_description
1 polymer ?
#
loop_
_entity_poly.entity_id
_entity_poly.type
_entity_poly.pdbx_seq_one_letter_code
_entity_poly.pdbx_strand_id
1 'polypeptide(L)' 'MSSLITLKKRAQAGEITPEMKQVAEVEGVPVELIQKEVAAGRVVICKNKRRSHCIPVGI' A
#
# COMPACT_ATOMS: atom_id res chain seq x y z
N MET A 1 -0.15 8.07 17.87
CA MET A 1 -0.43 9.22 16.98
C MET A 1 -0.47 8.72 15.54
N SER A 2 -1.65 8.56 14.94
CA SER A 2 -1.78 8.16 13.54
C SER A 2 -1.41 9.36 12.66
N SER A 3 -0.16 9.43 12.23
CA SER A 3 0.29 10.44 11.27
C SER A 3 -0.58 10.36 10.02
N LEU A 4 -1.06 11.51 9.54
CA LEU A 4 -1.79 11.69 8.27
C LEU A 4 -0.85 11.43 7.09
N ILE A 5 -0.38 10.20 6.96
CA ILE A 5 0.59 9.77 5.95
C ILE A 5 -0.09 8.81 4.99
N THR A 6 0.15 9.02 3.69
CA THR A 6 -0.35 8.18 2.61
C THR A 6 0.53 6.94 2.43
N LEU A 7 -0.02 5.89 1.83
CA LEU A 7 0.74 4.67 1.53
C LEU A 7 1.95 4.94 0.64
N LYS A 8 1.85 5.89 -0.32
CA LYS A 8 2.98 6.33 -1.13
C LYS A 8 4.15 6.87 -0.29
N LYS A 9 3.88 7.72 0.69
CA LYS A 9 4.94 8.28 1.56
C LYS A 9 5.62 7.19 2.40
N ARG A 10 4.84 6.21 2.88
CA ARG A 10 5.38 5.04 3.61
C ARG A 10 6.25 4.18 2.70
N ALA A 11 5.77 3.91 1.48
CA ALA A 11 6.53 3.21 0.47
C ALA A 11 7.87 3.90 0.16
N GLN A 12 7.85 5.22 -0.05
CA GLN A 12 9.06 6.02 -0.29
C GLN A 12 10.05 6.00 0.88
N ALA A 13 9.56 5.79 2.11
CA ALA A 13 10.40 5.61 3.29
C ALA A 13 10.95 4.17 3.45
N GLY A 14 10.69 3.28 2.50
CA GLY A 14 11.09 1.87 2.57
C GLY A 14 10.19 0.99 3.43
N GLU A 15 9.04 1.50 3.89
CA GLU A 15 8.13 0.77 4.75
C GLU A 15 7.21 -0.15 3.94
N ILE A 16 7.12 -1.42 4.35
CA ILE A 16 6.12 -2.37 3.86
C ILE A 16 4.89 -2.32 4.77
N THR A 17 3.77 -1.82 4.26
CA THR A 17 2.54 -1.68 5.04
C THR A 17 1.66 -2.95 4.96
N PRO A 18 0.73 -3.16 5.93
CA PRO A 18 -0.22 -4.27 5.85
C PRO A 18 -1.06 -4.25 4.56
N GLU A 19 -1.42 -3.06 4.07
CA GLU A 19 -2.16 -2.91 2.81
C GLU A 19 -1.35 -3.41 1.61
N MET A 20 -0.05 -3.13 1.57
CA MET A 20 0.83 -3.63 0.50
C MET A 20 0.96 -5.15 0.54
N LYS A 21 1.07 -5.74 1.74
CA LYS A 21 1.11 -7.21 1.91
C LYS A 21 -0.16 -7.86 1.40
N GLN A 22 -1.31 -7.29 1.75
CA GLN A 22 -2.60 -7.83 1.34
C GLN A 22 -2.80 -7.75 -0.19
N VAL A 23 -2.42 -6.63 -0.82
CA VAL A 23 -2.46 -6.53 -2.29
C VAL A 23 -1.48 -7.51 -2.93
N ALA A 24 -0.26 -7.63 -2.40
CA ALA A 24 0.74 -8.56 -2.91
C ALA A 24 0.27 -10.03 -2.86
N GLU A 25 -0.37 -10.42 -1.75
CA GLU A 25 -0.95 -11.75 -1.57
C GLU A 25 -2.08 -12.03 -2.57
N VAL A 26 -3.00 -11.08 -2.76
CA VAL A 26 -4.13 -11.22 -3.70
C VAL A 26 -3.65 -11.30 -5.16
N GLU A 27 -2.66 -10.49 -5.53
CA GLU A 27 -2.11 -10.46 -6.90
C GLU A 27 -1.07 -11.56 -7.16
N GLY A 28 -0.64 -12.31 -6.13
CA GLY A 28 0.36 -13.37 -6.25
C GLY A 28 1.76 -12.87 -6.61
N VAL A 29 2.13 -11.68 -6.16
CA VAL A 29 3.43 -11.04 -6.45
C VAL A 29 4.23 -10.76 -5.17
N PRO A 30 5.57 -10.57 -5.26
CA PRO A 30 6.37 -10.18 -4.10
C PRO A 30 5.94 -8.82 -3.54
N VAL A 31 5.93 -8.66 -2.21
CA VAL A 31 5.52 -7.41 -1.57
C VAL A 31 6.50 -6.26 -1.85
N GLU A 32 7.77 -6.58 -2.07
CA GLU A 32 8.82 -5.64 -2.47
C GLU A 32 8.51 -5.00 -3.82
N LEU A 33 7.88 -5.75 -4.74
CA LEU A 33 7.42 -5.20 -6.02
C LEU A 33 6.31 -4.18 -5.77
N ILE A 34 5.28 -4.51 -4.99
CA ILE A 34 4.19 -3.59 -4.66
C ILE A 34 4.72 -2.32 -3.98
N GLN A 35 5.62 -2.45 -3.00
CA GLN A 35 6.23 -1.30 -2.33
C GLN A 35 6.98 -0.40 -3.33
N LYS A 36 7.77 -0.99 -4.24
CA LYS A 36 8.53 -0.24 -5.26
C LYS A 36 7.61 0.49 -6.23
N GLU A 37 6.55 -0.17 -6.71
CA GLU A 37 5.59 0.40 -7.65
C GLU A 37 4.75 1.52 -7.01
N VAL A 38 4.36 1.35 -5.74
CA VAL A 38 3.65 2.38 -4.96
C VAL A 38 4.57 3.58 -4.68
N ALA A 39 5.84 3.35 -4.33
CA ALA A 39 6.83 4.40 -4.14
C ALA A 39 7.07 5.21 -5.43
N ALA A 40 7.15 4.50 -6.56
CA ALA A 40 7.27 5.08 -7.90
C ALA A 40 6.00 5.81 -8.36
N GLY A 41 4.84 5.53 -7.74
CA GLY A 41 3.55 6.09 -8.12
C GLY A 41 2.96 5.46 -9.39
N ARG A 42 3.39 4.26 -9.75
CA ARG A 42 2.81 3.46 -10.86
C ARG A 42 1.65 2.59 -10.39
N VAL A 43 1.63 2.23 -9.12
CA VAL A 43 0.52 1.53 -8.46
C VAL A 43 -0.05 2.41 -7.35
N VAL A 44 -1.38 2.45 -7.23
CA VAL A 44 -2.09 3.13 -6.13
C VAL A 44 -2.94 2.12 -5.37
N ILE A 45 -2.79 2.09 -4.05
CA ILE A 45 -3.66 1.28 -3.18
C ILE A 45 -4.78 2.17 -2.62
N CYS A 46 -6.02 1.87 -2.99
CA CYS A 46 -7.20 2.67 -2.65
C CYS A 46 -7.69 2.45 -1.20
N LYS A 47 -6.84 2.76 -0.21
CA LYS A 47 -7.18 2.64 1.22
C LYS A 47 -7.19 3.98 1.95
N ASN A 48 -8.39 4.47 2.24
CA ASN A 48 -8.56 5.59 3.15
C ASN A 48 -8.48 5.11 4.61
N LYS A 49 -7.72 5.81 5.45
CA LYS A 49 -7.59 5.52 6.90
C LYS A 49 -8.92 5.54 7.66
N ARG A 50 -9.89 6.37 7.23
CA ARG A 50 -11.23 6.47 7.86
C ARG A 50 -12.17 5.36 7.45
N ARG A 51 -11.86 4.61 6.38
CA ARG A 51 -12.71 3.52 5.88
C ARG A 51 -12.21 2.21 6.47
N SER A 52 -12.82 1.75 7.56
CA SER A 52 -12.42 0.52 8.27
C SER A 52 -12.85 -0.77 7.58
N HIS A 53 -14.04 -0.78 6.96
CA HIS A 53 -14.63 -1.97 6.34
C HIS A 53 -14.39 -1.99 4.82
N CYS A 54 -13.17 -2.33 4.42
CA CYS A 54 -12.84 -2.54 3.00
C CYS A 54 -11.63 -3.45 2.85
N ILE A 55 -11.58 -4.14 1.72
CA ILE A 55 -10.41 -4.87 1.25
C ILE A 55 -9.59 -3.88 0.40
N PRO A 56 -8.30 -3.64 0.72
CA PRO A 56 -7.41 -2.86 -0.13
C PRO A 56 -7.25 -3.51 -1.51
N VAL A 57 -7.26 -2.69 -2.56
CA VAL A 57 -7.01 -3.11 -3.95
C VAL A 57 -5.95 -2.19 -4.53
N GLY A 58 -5.01 -2.75 -5.30
CA GLY A 58 -4.03 -2.02 -6.10
C GLY A 58 -4.55 -1.78 -7.52
N ILE A 59 -4.32 -0.58 -8.06
CA ILE A 59 -4.61 -0.19 -9.45
C ILE A 59 -3.32 0.32 -10.08
#